data_AF-A0A9E2FDY7-F1
#
_entry.id   AF-A0A9E2FDY7-F1
#
_cell.length_a   1.000
_cell.length_b   1.000
_cell.length_c   1.000
_cell.angle_alpha   90.00
_cell.angle_beta   90.00
_cell.angle_gamma   90.00
#
_symmetry.space_group_name_H-M   'P 1'
#
loop_
_entity.id
_entity.type
_entity.pdbx_description
1 polymer ?
#
loop_
_entity_poly.entity_id
_entity_poly.type
_entity_poly.pdbx_seq_one_letter_code
_entity_poly.pdbx_strand_id
1 'polypeptide(L)'
;MDPSKSTSQQKHTPHAALLPRIKRMYARDRWMALGALVALWATLGYVYLSVPHGFLGSPVGIVLTIAGALVLLFNSASVFAMLRHYGEDRDHIYGIDIHHLDEHRARQQQAALRPAHVDVR
;
A
#
# COMPACT_ATOMS: atom_id res chain seq x y z
N MET A 1 -20.46 42.37 31.70
CA MET A 1 -19.01 42.56 31.91
C MET A 1 -18.65 41.82 33.20
N ASP A 2 -17.77 40.82 33.24
CA ASP A 2 -16.62 40.59 32.37
C ASP A 2 -16.40 39.10 31.99
N PRO A 3 -15.84 38.82 30.80
CA PRO A 3 -15.76 37.53 30.14
C PRO A 3 -14.40 36.87 30.39
N SER A 4 -14.24 36.20 31.52
CA SER A 4 -12.99 35.50 31.86
C SER A 4 -13.27 34.06 32.27
N LYS A 5 -13.48 33.19 31.28
CA LYS A 5 -13.02 31.80 31.30
C LYS A 5 -13.10 31.21 29.90
N SER A 6 -12.13 31.65 29.11
CA SER A 6 -11.45 30.81 28.14
C SER A 6 -10.99 29.53 28.83
N THR A 7 -11.65 28.41 28.56
CA THR A 7 -11.06 27.09 28.81
C THR A 7 -11.31 26.26 27.58
N SER A 8 -10.29 26.35 26.71
CA SER A 8 -9.87 25.34 25.75
C SER A 8 -10.99 24.74 24.89
N GLN A 9 -11.20 25.42 23.75
CA GLN A 9 -11.47 24.77 22.47
C GLN A 9 -10.71 23.44 22.37
N GLN A 10 -11.40 22.36 22.68
CA GLN A 10 -10.96 21.00 22.43
C GLN A 10 -11.09 20.76 20.92
N LYS A 11 -10.12 21.29 20.17
CA LYS A 11 -9.98 21.05 18.73
C LYS A 11 -9.60 19.59 18.54
N HIS A 12 -10.61 18.76 18.40
CA HIS A 12 -10.45 17.36 18.03
C HIS A 12 -9.95 17.33 16.58
N THR A 13 -8.64 17.26 16.36
CA THR A 13 -8.07 16.91 15.05
C THR A 13 -7.34 15.56 15.11
N PRO A 14 -8.08 14.44 15.24
CA PRO A 14 -7.52 13.09 15.16
C PRO A 14 -7.12 12.65 13.73
N HIS A 15 -7.46 13.40 12.67
CA HIS A 15 -7.31 12.90 11.30
C HIS A 15 -5.86 12.80 10.76
N ALA A 16 -4.95 13.71 11.16
CA ALA A 16 -3.62 13.79 10.51
C ALA A 16 -2.62 12.72 10.99
N ALA A 17 -2.69 12.28 12.25
CA ALA A 17 -1.76 11.31 12.82
C ALA A 17 -2.11 9.84 12.50
N LEU A 18 -3.33 9.58 12.00
CA LEU A 18 -3.81 8.22 11.69
C LEU A 18 -3.34 7.74 10.30
N LEU A 19 -3.25 8.65 9.33
CA LEU A 19 -2.88 8.32 7.94
C LEU A 19 -1.51 7.63 7.80
N PRO A 20 -0.43 8.07 8.47
CA PRO A 20 0.89 7.42 8.34
C PRO A 20 0.90 6.00 8.92
N ARG A 21 0.12 5.76 9.97
CA ARG A 21 0.05 4.47 10.67
C ARG A 21 -0.76 3.44 9.88
N ILE A 22 -1.87 3.88 9.27
CA ILE A 22 -2.68 3.08 8.35
C ILE A 22 -1.85 2.66 7.13
N LYS A 23 -1.10 3.59 6.51
CA LYS A 23 -0.20 3.28 5.39
C LYS A 23 0.84 2.20 5.73
N ARG A 24 1.45 2.26 6.92
CA ARG A 24 2.41 1.23 7.39
C ARG A 24 1.76 -0.13 7.63
N MET A 25 0.59 -0.14 8.27
CA MET A 25 -0.11 -1.39 8.57
C MET A 25 -0.57 -2.09 7.29
N TYR A 26 -1.08 -1.31 6.32
CA TYR A 26 -1.49 -1.81 5.01
C TYR A 26 -0.31 -2.31 4.15
N ALA A 27 0.83 -1.61 4.16
CA ALA A 27 2.02 -2.05 3.44
C ALA A 27 2.55 -3.40 3.96
N ARG A 28 2.50 -3.62 5.29
CA ARG A 28 2.86 -4.92 5.88
C ARG A 28 1.89 -6.02 5.45
N ASP A 29 0.59 -5.74 5.49
CA ASP A 29 -0.44 -6.68 5.06
C ASP A 29 -0.22 -7.13 3.60
N ARG A 30 0.16 -6.20 2.73
CA ARG A 30 0.53 -6.48 1.33
C ARG A 30 1.72 -7.43 1.20
N TRP A 31 2.78 -7.22 1.98
CA TRP A 31 3.95 -8.11 1.95
C TRP A 31 3.60 -9.51 2.44
N MET A 32 2.76 -9.62 3.47
CA MET A 32 2.26 -10.91 3.96
C MET A 32 1.40 -11.62 2.90
N ALA A 33 0.49 -10.88 2.24
CA ALA A 33 -0.35 -11.41 1.19
C ALA A 33 0.46 -11.91 -0.03
N LEU A 34 1.47 -11.15 -0.45
CA LEU A 34 2.39 -11.57 -1.50
C LEU A 34 3.22 -12.80 -1.10
N GLY A 35 3.73 -12.83 0.13
CA GLY A 35 4.47 -13.97 0.66
C GLY A 35 3.61 -15.24 0.71
N ALA A 36 2.36 -15.12 1.17
CA ALA A 36 1.39 -16.22 1.18
C ALA A 36 1.07 -16.71 -0.23
N LEU A 37 0.91 -15.80 -1.19
CA LEU A 37 0.67 -16.16 -2.59
C LEU A 37 1.84 -16.93 -3.20
N VAL A 38 3.09 -16.47 -2.97
CA VAL A 38 4.30 -17.17 -3.44
C VAL A 38 4.41 -18.54 -2.80
N ALA A 39 4.18 -18.65 -1.49
CA ALA A 39 4.21 -19.92 -0.77
C ALA A 39 3.13 -20.89 -1.30
N LEU A 40 1.93 -20.39 -1.62
CA LEU A 40 0.85 -21.17 -2.21
C LEU A 40 1.25 -21.73 -3.58
N TRP A 41 1.79 -20.88 -4.46
CA TRP A 41 2.31 -21.29 -5.77
C TRP A 41 3.40 -22.35 -5.64
N ALA A 42 4.37 -22.16 -4.74
CA ALA A 42 5.45 -23.11 -4.50
C ALA A 42 4.91 -24.45 -3.98
N THR A 43 3.96 -24.42 -3.05
CA THR A 43 3.36 -25.62 -2.47
C THR A 43 2.58 -26.43 -3.51
N LEU A 44 1.69 -25.79 -4.26
CA LEU A 44 0.91 -26.48 -5.29
C LEU A 44 1.79 -26.94 -6.45
N GLY A 45 2.77 -26.15 -6.86
CA GLY A 45 3.76 -26.54 -7.86
C GLY A 45 4.56 -27.76 -7.42
N TYR A 46 5.04 -27.77 -6.17
CA TYR A 46 5.73 -28.93 -5.60
C TYR A 46 4.84 -30.17 -5.58
N VAL A 47 3.60 -30.06 -5.11
CA VAL A 47 2.66 -31.19 -5.09
C VAL A 47 2.45 -31.72 -6.50
N TYR A 48 2.23 -30.84 -7.49
CA TYR A 48 2.02 -31.24 -8.88
C TYR A 48 3.22 -32.01 -9.47
N LEU A 49 4.45 -31.59 -9.14
CA LEU A 49 5.68 -32.27 -9.55
C LEU A 49 5.94 -33.58 -8.78
N SER A 50 5.52 -33.65 -7.52
CA SER A 50 5.74 -34.81 -6.65
C SER A 50 4.75 -35.95 -6.89
N VAL A 51 3.64 -35.68 -7.58
CA VAL A 51 2.62 -36.68 -7.89
C VAL A 51 3.14 -37.65 -8.97
N PRO A 52 2.99 -38.98 -8.78
CA PRO A 52 3.43 -39.95 -9.77
C PRO A 52 2.76 -39.77 -11.14
N HIS A 53 3.55 -39.98 -12.20
CA HIS A 53 3.07 -39.95 -13.59
C HIS A 53 1.88 -40.90 -13.77
N GLY A 54 0.77 -40.38 -14.29
CA GLY A 54 -0.49 -41.13 -14.51
C GLY A 54 -1.60 -40.85 -13.49
N PHE A 55 -1.29 -40.39 -12.27
CA PHE A 55 -2.32 -40.06 -11.28
C PHE A 55 -3.19 -38.87 -11.70
N LEU A 56 -2.59 -37.87 -12.35
CA LEU A 56 -3.30 -36.66 -12.81
C LEU A 56 -4.35 -36.95 -13.89
N GLY A 57 -4.24 -38.08 -14.59
CA GLY A 57 -5.24 -38.53 -15.56
C GLY A 57 -6.42 -39.28 -14.92
N SER A 58 -6.34 -39.62 -13.64
CA SER A 58 -7.47 -40.23 -12.92
C SER A 58 -8.58 -39.19 -12.68
N PRO A 59 -9.85 -39.61 -12.50
CA PRO A 59 -10.94 -38.70 -12.16
C PRO A 59 -10.62 -37.84 -10.92
N VAL A 60 -9.98 -38.43 -9.92
CA VAL A 60 -9.53 -37.73 -8.70
C VAL A 60 -8.46 -36.70 -9.03
N GLY A 61 -7.47 -37.07 -9.85
CA GLY A 61 -6.41 -36.16 -10.31
C GLY A 61 -6.95 -34.95 -11.08
N ILE A 62 -7.94 -35.16 -11.95
CA ILE A 62 -8.59 -34.08 -12.70
C ILE A 62 -9.30 -33.11 -11.74
N VAL A 63 -10.09 -33.62 -10.79
CA VAL A 63 -10.78 -32.79 -9.80
C VAL A 63 -9.77 -32.00 -8.95
N LEU A 64 -8.70 -32.64 -8.50
CA LEU A 64 -7.65 -31.99 -7.70
C LEU A 64 -6.93 -30.90 -8.49
N THR A 65 -6.68 -31.14 -9.78
CA THR A 65 -6.05 -30.16 -10.67
C THR A 65 -6.93 -28.93 -10.88
N ILE A 66 -8.22 -29.13 -11.15
CA ILE A 66 -9.17 -28.03 -11.30
C ILE A 66 -9.30 -27.25 -9.99
N ALA A 67 -9.47 -27.94 -8.87
CA ALA A 67 -9.57 -27.31 -7.56
C ALA A 67 -8.30 -26.51 -7.22
N GLY A 68 -7.11 -27.08 -7.46
CA GLY A 68 -5.83 -26.39 -7.27
C GLY A 68 -5.68 -25.16 -8.17
N ALA A 69 -6.07 -25.27 -9.44
CA ALA A 69 -6.06 -24.16 -10.38
C ALA A 69 -7.00 -23.03 -9.94
N LEU A 70 -8.21 -23.35 -9.46
CA LEU A 70 -9.15 -22.37 -8.92
C LEU A 70 -8.60 -21.67 -7.67
N VAL A 71 -7.96 -22.43 -6.77
CA VAL A 71 -7.31 -21.86 -5.58
C VAL A 71 -6.21 -20.87 -5.99
N LEU A 72 -5.34 -21.23 -6.94
CA LEU A 72 -4.31 -20.31 -7.44
C LEU A 72 -4.92 -19.08 -8.11
N LEU A 73 -5.94 -19.27 -8.96
CA LEU A 73 -6.59 -18.19 -9.70
C LEU A 73 -7.24 -17.18 -8.74
N PHE A 74 -8.09 -17.65 -7.84
CA PHE A 74 -8.81 -16.76 -6.93
C PHE A 74 -7.86 -16.07 -5.96
N ASN A 75 -6.87 -16.79 -5.42
CA ASN A 75 -5.93 -16.18 -4.49
C ASN A 75 -5.06 -15.11 -5.20
N SER A 76 -4.60 -15.40 -6.42
CA SER A 76 -3.88 -14.42 -7.24
C SER A 76 -4.75 -13.22 -7.58
N ALA A 77 -6.02 -13.43 -7.93
CA ALA A 77 -6.97 -12.36 -8.24
C ALA A 77 -7.25 -11.47 -7.02
N SER A 78 -7.44 -12.04 -5.83
CA SER A 78 -7.62 -11.29 -4.58
C SER A 78 -6.41 -10.42 -4.25
N VAL A 79 -5.19 -10.98 -4.35
CA VAL A 79 -3.95 -10.22 -4.14
C VAL A 79 -3.77 -9.16 -5.21
N PHE A 80 -4.07 -9.46 -6.48
CA PHE A 80 -4.00 -8.47 -7.56
C PHE A 80 -5.00 -7.33 -7.36
N ALA A 81 -6.22 -7.61 -6.91
CA ALA A 81 -7.21 -6.59 -6.58
C ALA A 81 -6.72 -5.67 -5.44
N MET A 82 -6.12 -6.26 -4.39
CA MET A 82 -5.46 -5.52 -3.31
C MET A 82 -4.31 -4.65 -3.85
N LEU A 83 -3.52 -5.14 -4.80
CA LEU A 83 -2.43 -4.39 -5.42
C LEU A 83 -2.94 -3.28 -6.34
N ARG A 84 -4.01 -3.53 -7.13
CA ARG A 84 -4.64 -2.58 -8.05
C ARG A 84 -5.19 -1.37 -7.30
N HIS A 85 -5.79 -1.59 -6.14
CA HIS A 85 -6.30 -0.51 -5.29
C HIS A 85 -5.20 0.51 -4.93
N TYR A 86 -3.93 0.09 -4.92
CA TYR A 86 -2.76 0.96 -4.71
C TYR A 86 -2.37 1.83 -5.91
N GLY A 87 -2.83 1.49 -7.12
CA GLY A 87 -2.61 2.26 -8.34
C GLY A 87 -3.66 3.36 -8.49
N GLU A 88 -4.93 2.99 -8.33
CA GLU A 88 -6.05 3.94 -8.36
C GLU A 88 -5.99 4.98 -7.22
N ASP A 89 -5.54 4.59 -6.02
CA ASP A 89 -5.37 5.53 -4.89
C ASP A 89 -4.05 6.34 -4.93
N ARG A 90 -3.03 5.91 -5.70
CA ARG A 90 -1.74 6.65 -5.74
C ARG A 90 -1.87 7.95 -6.51
N ASP A 91 -2.56 7.91 -7.64
CA ASP A 91 -2.65 9.05 -8.56
C ASP A 91 -3.52 10.17 -7.99
N HIS A 92 -4.45 9.86 -7.08
CA HIS A 92 -5.30 10.85 -6.43
C HIS A 92 -4.66 11.49 -5.18
N ILE A 93 -3.98 10.72 -4.33
CA ILE A 93 -3.44 11.23 -3.04
C ILE A 93 -2.01 11.79 -3.17
N TYR A 94 -1.15 11.22 -4.00
CA TYR A 94 0.26 11.67 -4.08
C TYR A 94 0.48 12.86 -5.03
N GLY A 95 -0.46 13.18 -5.92
CA GLY A 95 -0.36 14.40 -6.73
C GLY A 95 -0.26 15.67 -5.86
N ILE A 96 -1.00 15.71 -4.74
CA ILE A 96 -1.03 16.86 -3.82
C ILE A 96 0.17 16.85 -2.86
N ASP A 97 0.49 15.73 -2.21
CA ASP A 97 1.61 15.67 -1.25
C ASP A 97 3.00 15.86 -1.91
N ILE A 98 3.20 15.37 -3.14
CA ILE A 98 4.43 15.58 -3.91
C ILE A 98 4.55 17.05 -4.32
N HIS A 99 3.45 17.68 -4.75
CA HIS A 99 3.42 19.10 -5.09
C HIS A 99 3.87 19.98 -3.91
N HIS A 100 3.39 19.70 -2.69
CA HIS A 100 3.83 20.43 -1.49
C HIS A 100 5.31 20.19 -1.13
N LEU A 101 5.82 18.95 -1.28
CA LEU A 101 7.24 18.65 -1.05
C LEU A 101 8.16 19.38 -2.05
N ASP A 102 7.74 19.48 -3.30
CA ASP A 102 8.46 20.24 -4.34
C ASP A 102 8.43 21.74 -4.10
N GLU A 103 7.30 22.30 -3.65
CA GLU A 103 7.20 23.71 -3.27
C GLU A 103 8.12 24.07 -2.09
N HIS A 104 8.26 23.20 -1.10
CA HIS A 104 9.17 23.42 0.02
C HIS A 104 10.64 23.40 -0.43
N ARG A 105 10.98 22.50 -1.36
CA ARG A 105 12.32 22.40 -1.93
C ARG A 105 12.64 23.60 -2.82
N ALA A 106 11.67 24.09 -3.61
CA ALA A 106 11.80 25.30 -4.43
C ALA A 106 11.96 26.57 -3.57
N ARG A 107 11.22 26.69 -2.46
CA ARG A 107 11.37 27.80 -1.50
C ARG A 107 12.75 27.79 -0.82
N GLN A 108 13.28 26.62 -0.48
CA GLN A 108 14.63 26.51 0.08
C GLN A 108 15.71 26.86 -0.94
N GLN A 109 15.54 26.47 -2.20
CA GLN A 109 16.45 26.85 -3.29
C GLN A 109 16.39 28.36 -3.56
N GLN A 110 15.20 28.98 -3.56
CA GLN A 110 15.07 30.44 -3.67
C GLN A 110 15.68 31.19 -2.48
N ALA A 111 15.56 30.67 -1.26
CA ALA A 111 16.21 31.25 -0.09
C ALA A 111 17.75 31.10 -0.14
N ALA A 112 18.26 30.00 -0.69
CA ALA A 112 19.69 29.78 -0.90
C ALA A 112 20.27 30.60 -2.06
N LEU A 113 19.46 30.91 -3.08
CA LEU A 113 19.84 31.74 -4.23
C LEU A 113 19.58 33.23 -4.01
N ARG A 114 18.85 33.62 -2.96
CA ARG A 114 18.65 35.02 -2.58
C ARG A 114 19.97 35.53 -2.00
N PRO A 115 20.76 36.30 -2.77
CA PRO A 115 22.06 36.71 -2.31
C PRO A 115 21.87 37.77 -1.21
N ALA A 116 22.63 37.65 -0.12
CA ALA A 116 22.48 38.42 1.12
C ALA A 116 22.89 39.91 1.00
N HIS A 117 22.63 40.57 -0.13
CA HIS A 117 23.10 41.94 -0.40
C HIS A 117 22.02 42.95 -0.81
N VAL A 118 20.73 42.71 -0.53
CA VAL A 118 19.71 43.76 -0.70
C VAL A 118 19.12 44.10 0.66
N ASP A 119 19.96 44.73 1.48
CA ASP A 119 19.52 45.60 2.57
C ASP A 119 20.54 46.73 2.73
N VAL A 120 20.43 47.73 1.85
CA VAL A 120 20.99 49.06 2.09
C VAL A 120 19.91 50.07 1.69
N ARG A 121 19.25 50.55 2.74
CA ARG A 121 18.69 51.90 2.97
C ARG A 121 18.38 52.79 1.77
#